data_AF-A0AAD7STN3-F1
#
_entry.id   AF-A0AAD7STN3-F1
#
_cell.length_a   1.000
_cell.length_b   1.000
_cell.length_c   1.000
_cell.angle_alpha   90.00
_cell.angle_beta   90.00
_cell.angle_gamma   90.00
#
_symmetry.space_group_name_H-M   'P 1'
#
loop_
_entity.id
_entity.type
_entity.pdbx_description
1 polymer ?
#
loop_
_entity_poly.entity_id
_entity_poly.type
_entity_poly.pdbx_seq_one_letter_code
_entity_poly.pdbx_strand_id
1 'polypeptide(L)'
;MDEHRGHDTVSAAAERTEKQKQLGPTQRKSQQRIQEREKELQDLRQAADSLTRSAQAAVEDSERIFTELIRSFERRCSEVKELIRDQEKAEVSRAEILIEQLEQEIAELRRRDAELEQLSHTEDHIHFLQSCESVCAPHGLGDLPRITANPHISFEAVMKHVSEQKERLEDVCKGELVKISQTVKEVDIVVLRTREDFLQYSCQLTLDPNTVHRRLRLVGLVFLEFRAERDQLAGQDQTGPK
;
A
#
# COMPACT_ATOMS: atom_id res chain seq x y z
N MET A 1 22.53 -81.15 15.38
CA MET A 1 22.49 -79.73 15.76
C MET A 1 22.47 -79.73 17.27
N ASP A 2 23.59 -79.35 17.86
CA ASP A 2 23.83 -79.39 19.31
C ASP A 2 22.90 -78.42 20.03
N GLU A 3 22.09 -78.94 20.95
CA GLU A 3 21.21 -78.15 21.81
C GLU A 3 22.03 -77.56 22.96
N HIS A 4 22.38 -76.28 22.83
CA HIS A 4 22.91 -75.50 23.94
C HIS A 4 21.78 -75.24 24.96
N ARG A 5 21.97 -75.79 26.17
CA ARG A 5 21.01 -75.96 27.26
C ARG A 5 20.62 -74.67 28.02
N GLY A 6 20.33 -73.59 27.28
CA GLY A 6 19.93 -72.31 27.85
C GLY A 6 19.22 -71.36 26.89
N HIS A 7 19.06 -71.73 25.62
CA HIS A 7 18.41 -70.87 24.61
C HIS A 7 17.35 -71.65 23.85
N ASP A 8 16.13 -71.12 23.86
CA ASP A 8 15.03 -71.66 23.08
C ASP A 8 15.37 -71.52 21.59
N THR A 9 15.74 -72.63 20.95
CA THR A 9 16.32 -72.62 19.61
C THR A 9 15.22 -72.95 18.61
N VAL A 10 14.63 -71.91 18.01
CA VAL A 10 13.60 -72.05 16.97
C VAL A 10 14.19 -72.49 15.63
N SER A 11 13.51 -73.41 14.93
CA SER A 11 13.88 -73.81 13.57
C SER A 11 13.73 -72.65 12.58
N ALA A 12 14.68 -72.51 11.66
CA ALA A 12 14.63 -71.51 10.59
C ALA A 12 13.35 -71.59 9.73
N ALA A 13 12.74 -72.79 9.61
CA ALA A 13 11.47 -72.96 8.92
C ALA A 13 10.30 -72.31 9.68
N ALA A 14 10.26 -72.47 11.01
CA ALA A 14 9.23 -71.87 11.86
C ALA A 14 9.35 -70.34 11.89
N GLU A 15 10.58 -69.82 12.01
CA GLU A 15 10.86 -68.38 11.95
C GLU A 15 10.45 -67.78 10.58
N ARG A 16 10.75 -68.48 9.47
CA ARG A 16 10.33 -68.07 8.13
C ARG A 16 8.81 -67.98 8.01
N THR A 17 8.07 -68.98 8.49
CA THR A 17 6.60 -68.99 8.42
C THR A 17 6.02 -67.81 9.20
N GLU A 18 6.57 -67.47 10.36
CA GLU A 18 6.11 -66.33 11.14
C GLU A 18 6.43 -64.99 10.46
N LYS A 19 7.64 -64.82 9.91
CA LYS A 19 7.99 -63.63 9.10
C LYS A 19 7.15 -63.52 7.82
N GLN A 20 6.82 -64.64 7.18
CA GLN A 20 5.98 -64.68 5.98
C GLN A 20 4.57 -64.17 6.26
N LYS A 21 3.99 -64.46 7.44
CA LYS A 21 2.69 -63.92 7.86
C LYS A 21 2.72 -62.39 8.02
N GLN A 22 3.84 -61.83 8.48
CA GLN A 22 4.01 -60.38 8.68
C GLN A 22 4.21 -59.60 7.37
N LEU A 23 4.63 -60.26 6.28
CA LEU A 23 4.82 -59.61 4.97
C LEU A 23 3.52 -59.05 4.41
N GLY A 24 2.41 -59.81 4.48
CA GLY A 24 1.12 -59.38 3.92
C GLY A 24 0.60 -58.06 4.52
N PRO A 25 0.48 -57.94 5.86
CA PRO A 25 0.10 -56.69 6.52
C PRO A 25 1.06 -55.53 6.23
N THR A 26 2.37 -55.81 6.22
CA THR A 26 3.39 -54.79 5.92
C THR A 26 3.25 -54.27 4.49
N GLN A 27 3.03 -55.17 3.52
CA GLN A 27 2.81 -54.81 2.12
C GLN A 27 1.55 -53.95 1.94
N ARG A 28 0.42 -54.33 2.58
CA ARG A 28 -0.82 -53.54 2.55
C ARG A 28 -0.63 -52.16 3.16
N LYS A 29 0.08 -52.06 4.30
CA LYS A 29 0.41 -50.79 4.94
C LYS A 29 1.26 -49.90 4.03
N SER A 30 2.23 -50.48 3.32
CA SER A 30 3.04 -49.75 2.33
C SER A 30 2.18 -49.25 1.16
N GLN A 31 1.28 -50.09 0.63
CA GLN A 31 0.37 -49.69 -0.46
C GLN A 31 -0.56 -48.55 -0.04
N GLN A 32 -1.13 -48.60 1.16
CA GLN A 32 -1.95 -47.51 1.69
C GLN A 32 -1.17 -46.20 1.79
N ARG A 33 0.04 -46.24 2.35
CA ARG A 33 0.92 -45.06 2.44
C ARG A 33 1.29 -44.49 1.08
N ILE A 34 1.49 -45.35 0.06
CA ILE A 34 1.77 -44.90 -1.30
C ILE A 34 0.58 -44.10 -1.83
N GLN A 35 -0.65 -44.63 -1.71
CA GLN A 35 -1.85 -43.93 -2.16
C GLN A 35 -2.08 -42.59 -1.44
N GLU A 36 -1.85 -42.56 -0.12
CA GLU A 36 -1.91 -41.31 0.66
C GLU A 36 -0.90 -40.27 0.15
N ARG A 37 0.35 -40.69 -0.11
CA ARG A 37 1.40 -39.80 -0.62
C ARG A 37 1.18 -39.37 -2.07
N GLU A 38 0.62 -40.22 -2.91
CA GLU A 38 0.22 -39.86 -4.28
C GLU A 38 -0.86 -38.78 -4.28
N LYS A 39 -1.82 -38.88 -3.36
CA LYS A 39 -2.84 -37.84 -3.15
C LYS A 39 -2.24 -36.53 -2.65
N GLU A 40 -1.42 -36.57 -1.60
CA GLU A 40 -0.72 -35.38 -1.08
C GLU A 40 0.11 -34.69 -2.18
N LEU A 41 0.79 -35.49 -3.02
CA LEU A 41 1.57 -34.98 -4.15
C LEU A 41 0.69 -34.28 -5.19
N GLN A 42 -0.48 -34.83 -5.50
CA GLN A 42 -1.43 -34.22 -6.42
C GLN A 42 -1.99 -32.91 -5.86
N ASP A 43 -2.40 -32.90 -4.59
CA ASP A 43 -2.92 -31.70 -3.91
C ASP A 43 -1.86 -30.58 -3.90
N LEU A 44 -0.60 -30.91 -3.62
CA LEU A 44 0.50 -29.95 -3.62
C LEU A 44 0.79 -29.38 -5.02
N ARG A 45 0.73 -30.22 -6.07
CA ARG A 45 0.86 -29.76 -7.46
C ARG A 45 -0.25 -28.77 -7.82
N GLN A 46 -1.49 -29.09 -7.48
CA GLN A 46 -2.62 -28.20 -7.75
C GLN A 46 -2.52 -26.87 -6.98
N ALA A 47 -2.05 -26.91 -5.73
CA ALA A 47 -1.81 -25.70 -4.94
C ALA A 47 -0.71 -24.83 -5.58
N ALA A 48 0.40 -25.43 -5.99
CA ALA A 48 1.48 -24.73 -6.68
C ALA A 48 1.00 -24.07 -7.99
N ASP A 49 0.27 -24.81 -8.85
CA ASP A 49 -0.28 -24.27 -10.10
C ASP A 49 -1.26 -23.12 -9.83
N SER A 50 -2.07 -23.22 -8.77
CA SER A 50 -3.03 -22.18 -8.40
C SER A 50 -2.32 -20.93 -7.88
N LEU A 51 -1.25 -21.08 -7.09
CA LEU A 51 -0.42 -19.96 -6.67
C LEU A 51 0.24 -19.29 -7.89
N THR A 52 0.81 -20.06 -8.82
CA THR A 52 1.42 -19.50 -10.03
C THR A 52 0.41 -18.67 -10.83
N ARG A 53 -0.81 -19.19 -11.05
CA ARG A 53 -1.88 -18.43 -11.73
C ARG A 53 -2.27 -17.17 -10.95
N SER A 54 -2.41 -17.27 -9.63
CA SER A 54 -2.76 -16.13 -8.78
C SER A 54 -1.68 -15.05 -8.79
N ALA A 55 -0.40 -15.44 -8.74
CA ALA A 55 0.73 -14.50 -8.80
C ALA A 55 0.78 -13.78 -10.15
N GLN A 56 0.58 -14.52 -11.25
CA GLN A 56 0.53 -13.94 -12.59
C GLN A 56 -0.61 -12.91 -12.73
N ALA A 57 -1.81 -13.26 -12.27
CA ALA A 57 -2.94 -12.34 -12.27
C ALA A 57 -2.66 -11.07 -11.43
N ALA A 58 -2.05 -11.23 -10.25
CA ALA A 58 -1.68 -10.10 -9.41
C ALA A 58 -0.64 -9.18 -10.06
N VAL A 59 0.32 -9.74 -10.80
CA VAL A 59 1.30 -8.96 -11.59
C VAL A 59 0.59 -8.17 -12.69
N GLU A 60 -0.24 -8.83 -13.49
CA GLU A 60 -0.98 -8.19 -14.59
C GLU A 60 -1.89 -7.06 -14.10
N ASP A 61 -2.61 -7.28 -13.00
CA ASP A 61 -3.45 -6.24 -12.39
C ASP A 61 -2.62 -5.08 -11.84
N SER A 62 -1.47 -5.37 -11.21
CA SER A 62 -0.57 -4.34 -10.70
C SER A 62 -0.01 -3.48 -11.85
N GLU A 63 0.45 -4.11 -12.93
CA GLU A 63 0.93 -3.43 -14.13
C GLU A 63 -0.14 -2.54 -14.76
N ARG A 64 -1.38 -3.03 -14.84
CA ARG A 64 -2.53 -2.26 -15.33
C ARG A 64 -2.77 -1.02 -14.46
N ILE A 65 -2.81 -1.19 -13.14
CA ILE A 65 -3.02 -0.08 -12.19
C ILE A 65 -1.90 0.96 -12.31
N PHE A 66 -0.63 0.55 -12.34
CA PHE A 66 0.48 1.48 -12.51
C PHE A 66 0.42 2.21 -13.85
N THR A 67 0.01 1.54 -14.92
CA THR A 67 -0.16 2.17 -16.23
C THR A 67 -1.25 3.24 -16.21
N GLU A 68 -2.39 2.97 -15.57
CA GLU A 68 -3.47 3.96 -15.39
C GLU A 68 -2.99 5.18 -14.57
N LEU A 69 -2.22 4.93 -13.50
CA LEU A 69 -1.60 5.99 -12.70
C LEU A 69 -0.65 6.86 -13.53
N ILE A 70 0.26 6.26 -14.30
CA ILE A 70 1.20 6.98 -15.17
C ILE A 70 0.44 7.89 -16.14
N ARG A 71 -0.58 7.37 -16.83
CA ARG A 71 -1.43 8.17 -17.74
C ARG A 71 -2.12 9.34 -17.03
N SER A 72 -2.56 9.12 -15.79
CA SER A 72 -3.18 10.19 -15.00
C SER A 72 -2.19 11.31 -14.66
N PHE A 73 -0.93 10.96 -14.38
CA PHE A 73 0.14 11.93 -14.14
C PHE A 73 0.53 12.68 -15.41
N GLU A 74 0.66 12.00 -16.56
CA GLU A 74 0.93 12.64 -17.84
C GLU A 74 -0.15 13.69 -18.19
N ARG A 75 -1.42 13.37 -17.92
CA ARG A 75 -2.53 14.32 -18.08
C ARG A 75 -2.35 15.54 -17.18
N ARG A 76 -2.08 15.34 -15.89
CA ARG A 76 -1.86 16.43 -14.93
C ARG A 76 -0.64 17.30 -15.28
N CYS A 77 0.44 16.70 -15.77
CA CYS A 77 1.60 17.44 -16.29
C CYS A 77 1.20 18.34 -17.46
N SER A 78 0.33 17.85 -18.35
CA SER A 78 -0.20 18.64 -19.46
C SER A 78 -1.09 19.79 -18.95
N GLU A 79 -1.97 19.54 -17.99
CA GLU A 79 -2.82 20.58 -17.37
C GLU A 79 -1.98 21.71 -16.76
N VAL A 80 -0.93 21.39 -15.99
CA VAL A 80 -0.03 22.40 -15.40
C VAL A 80 0.69 23.21 -16.49
N LYS A 81 1.14 22.55 -17.56
CA LYS A 81 1.79 23.22 -18.70
C LYS A 81 0.84 24.21 -19.38
N GLU A 82 -0.39 23.80 -19.67
CA GLU A 82 -1.37 24.67 -20.31
C GLU A 82 -1.71 25.87 -19.42
N LEU A 83 -1.90 25.69 -18.10
CA LEU A 83 -2.13 26.80 -17.18
C LEU A 83 -1.00 27.85 -17.21
N ILE A 84 0.25 27.41 -17.28
CA ILE A 84 1.40 28.33 -17.39
C ILE A 84 1.37 29.09 -18.73
N ARG A 85 1.11 28.37 -19.83
CA ARG A 85 1.09 28.97 -21.18
C ARG A 85 -0.07 29.93 -21.38
N ASP A 86 -1.24 29.62 -20.84
CA ASP A 86 -2.41 30.49 -20.89
C ASP A 86 -2.15 31.79 -20.12
N GLN A 87 -1.56 31.69 -18.92
CA GLN A 87 -1.22 32.87 -18.11
C GLN A 87 -0.11 33.71 -18.75
N GLU A 88 0.94 33.06 -19.28
CA GLU A 88 2.01 33.72 -20.04
C GLU A 88 1.41 34.52 -21.21
N LYS A 89 0.59 33.86 -22.03
CA LYS A 89 -0.07 34.49 -23.18
C LYS A 89 -0.96 35.66 -22.76
N ALA A 90 -1.77 35.50 -21.72
CA ALA A 90 -2.68 36.54 -21.26
C ALA A 90 -1.94 37.81 -20.78
N GLU A 91 -0.86 37.65 -20.01
CA GLU A 91 -0.08 38.78 -19.50
C GLU A 91 0.79 39.42 -20.58
N VAL A 92 1.37 38.61 -21.49
CA VAL A 92 2.13 39.14 -22.64
C VAL A 92 1.22 39.94 -23.57
N SER A 93 0.05 39.42 -23.94
CA SER A 93 -0.89 40.17 -24.79
C SER A 93 -1.39 41.46 -24.12
N ARG A 94 -1.55 41.46 -22.80
CA ARG A 94 -1.87 42.70 -22.06
C ARG A 94 -0.72 43.69 -22.14
N ALA A 95 0.52 43.23 -21.97
CA ALA A 95 1.70 44.08 -22.06
C ALA A 95 1.89 44.66 -23.47
N GLU A 96 1.66 43.88 -24.52
CA GLU A 96 1.72 44.33 -25.92
C GLU A 96 0.79 45.52 -26.19
N ILE A 97 -0.46 45.46 -25.74
CA ILE A 97 -1.43 46.56 -25.88
C ILE A 97 -0.91 47.83 -25.18
N LEU A 98 -0.36 47.70 -23.97
CA LEU A 98 0.17 48.84 -23.22
C LEU A 98 1.43 49.42 -23.88
N ILE A 99 2.27 48.58 -24.48
CA ILE A 99 3.45 49.01 -25.24
C ILE A 99 3.01 49.81 -26.46
N GLU A 100 2.06 49.32 -27.26
CA GLU A 100 1.55 50.03 -28.44
C GLU A 100 0.96 51.40 -28.07
N GLN A 101 0.22 51.47 -26.96
CA GLN A 101 -0.33 52.74 -26.45
C GLN A 101 0.77 53.73 -26.05
N LEU A 102 1.82 53.26 -25.35
CA LEU A 102 2.95 54.10 -24.97
C LEU A 102 3.78 54.55 -26.18
N GLU A 103 3.97 53.68 -27.18
CA GLU A 103 4.66 54.04 -28.42
C GLU A 103 3.91 55.13 -29.18
N GLN A 104 2.57 55.05 -29.25
CA GLN A 104 1.74 56.07 -29.86
C GLN A 104 1.82 57.40 -29.09
N GLU A 105 1.72 57.36 -27.76
CA GLU A 105 1.83 58.56 -26.93
C GLU A 105 3.20 59.24 -27.09
N ILE A 106 4.29 58.46 -27.08
CA ILE A 106 5.65 58.97 -27.33
C ILE A 106 5.76 59.59 -28.72
N ALA A 107 5.19 58.97 -29.76
CA ALA A 107 5.22 59.50 -31.11
C ALA A 107 4.48 60.85 -31.22
N GLU A 108 3.32 60.98 -30.56
CA GLU A 108 2.59 62.24 -30.51
C GLU A 108 3.33 63.32 -29.72
N LEU A 109 3.93 62.97 -28.58
CA LEU A 109 4.75 63.87 -27.79
C LEU A 109 5.95 64.37 -28.59
N ARG A 110 6.67 63.49 -29.29
CA ARG A 110 7.77 63.86 -30.19
C ARG A 110 7.33 64.77 -31.33
N ARG A 111 6.14 64.54 -31.91
CA ARG A 111 5.58 65.40 -32.95
C ARG A 111 5.34 66.82 -32.42
N ARG A 112 4.70 66.95 -31.26
CA ARG A 112 4.44 68.27 -30.62
C ARG A 112 5.72 68.97 -30.22
N ASP A 113 6.68 68.23 -29.68
CA ASP A 113 8.01 68.76 -29.34
C ASP A 113 8.68 69.39 -30.58
N ALA A 114 8.64 68.70 -31.72
CA ALA A 114 9.14 69.26 -32.98
C ALA A 114 8.33 70.47 -33.50
N GLU A 115 7.00 70.47 -33.36
CA GLU A 115 6.15 71.62 -33.72
C GLU A 115 6.45 72.84 -32.84
N LEU A 116 6.64 72.64 -31.54
CA LEU A 116 7.05 73.68 -30.58
C LEU A 116 8.43 74.25 -30.92
N GLU A 117 9.39 73.37 -31.23
CA GLU A 117 10.74 73.76 -31.64
C GLU A 117 10.71 74.57 -32.95
N GLN A 118 9.89 74.20 -33.93
CA GLN A 118 9.72 74.99 -35.15
C GLN A 118 9.09 76.36 -34.88
N LEU A 119 8.06 76.39 -34.03
CA LEU A 119 7.35 77.61 -33.68
C LEU A 119 8.26 78.60 -32.94
N SER A 120 9.16 78.11 -32.07
CA SER A 120 10.10 78.96 -31.31
C SER A 120 11.11 79.69 -32.20
N HIS A 121 11.39 79.17 -33.40
CA HIS A 121 12.30 79.78 -34.38
C HIS A 121 11.57 80.66 -35.42
N THR A 122 10.27 80.85 -35.30
CA THR A 122 9.47 81.65 -36.24
C THR A 122 9.56 83.15 -35.92
N GLU A 123 9.94 83.98 -36.90
CA GLU A 123 9.99 85.45 -36.76
C GLU A 123 8.63 86.15 -36.99
N ASP A 124 7.65 85.45 -37.57
CA ASP A 124 6.28 85.96 -37.74
C ASP A 124 5.50 85.89 -36.42
N HIS A 125 5.39 87.03 -35.76
CA HIS A 125 4.73 87.16 -34.46
C HIS A 125 3.23 86.86 -34.50
N ILE A 126 2.55 87.07 -35.64
CA ILE A 126 1.11 86.79 -35.75
C ILE A 126 0.90 85.28 -35.87
N HIS A 127 1.67 84.60 -36.73
CA HIS A 127 1.66 83.15 -36.85
C HIS A 127 2.06 82.48 -35.52
N PHE A 128 3.05 83.03 -34.81
CA PHE A 128 3.44 82.55 -33.49
C PHE A 128 2.26 82.56 -32.51
N LEU A 129 1.57 83.69 -32.38
CA LEU A 129 0.44 83.83 -31.45
C LEU A 129 -0.73 82.92 -31.82
N GLN A 130 -1.02 82.75 -33.11
CA GLN A 130 -2.11 81.89 -33.58
C GLN A 130 -1.82 80.40 -33.37
N SER A 131 -0.60 79.95 -33.68
CA SER A 131 -0.24 78.54 -33.61
C SER A 131 0.07 78.07 -32.18
N CYS A 132 0.60 78.96 -31.33
CA CYS A 132 0.95 78.67 -29.94
C CYS A 132 -0.27 78.20 -29.12
N GLU A 133 -1.44 78.81 -29.33
CA GLU A 133 -2.67 78.43 -28.63
C GLU A 133 -3.14 77.01 -29.00
N SER A 134 -2.91 76.57 -30.25
CA SER A 134 -3.29 75.22 -30.70
C SER A 134 -2.32 74.13 -30.23
N VAL A 135 -1.01 74.42 -30.21
CA VAL A 135 0.04 73.43 -29.85
C VAL A 135 0.15 73.27 -28.34
N CYS A 136 -0.12 74.34 -27.57
CA CYS A 136 -0.13 74.32 -26.11
C CYS A 136 -1.43 73.74 -25.51
N ALA A 137 -2.46 73.46 -26.32
CA ALA A 137 -3.70 72.89 -25.84
C ALA A 137 -3.48 71.45 -25.32
N PRO A 138 -3.99 71.09 -24.13
CA PRO A 138 -3.91 69.72 -23.64
C PRO A 138 -4.67 68.77 -24.58
N HIS A 139 -3.99 67.76 -25.11
CA HIS A 139 -4.67 66.71 -25.86
C HIS A 139 -5.40 65.77 -24.91
N GLY A 140 -6.60 65.31 -25.29
CA GLY A 140 -7.38 64.32 -24.55
C GLY A 140 -6.77 62.92 -24.44
N LEU A 141 -5.58 62.70 -25.02
CA LEU A 141 -4.75 61.51 -24.79
C LEU A 141 -3.83 61.66 -23.58
N GLY A 142 -3.67 62.90 -23.07
CA GLY A 142 -2.84 63.24 -21.93
C GLY A 142 -3.51 62.86 -20.62
N ASP A 143 -3.36 61.59 -20.26
CA ASP A 143 -3.07 61.10 -18.90
C ASP A 143 -3.35 59.59 -18.91
N LEU A 144 -2.62 58.83 -19.74
CA LEU A 144 -2.55 57.40 -19.51
C LEU A 144 -1.98 57.21 -18.09
N PRO A 145 -2.64 56.41 -17.22
CA PRO A 145 -2.18 56.22 -15.86
C PRO A 145 -0.75 55.70 -15.87
N ARG A 146 0.11 56.25 -15.01
CA ARG A 146 1.52 55.84 -14.89
C ARG A 146 1.65 54.32 -14.76
N ILE A 147 2.16 53.69 -15.80
CA ILE A 147 2.38 52.25 -15.85
C ILE A 147 3.69 51.96 -15.12
N THR A 148 3.63 51.11 -14.09
CA THR A 148 4.81 50.62 -13.39
C THR A 148 4.95 49.13 -13.67
N ALA A 149 6.07 48.72 -14.27
CA ALA A 149 6.36 47.31 -14.48
C ALA A 149 6.54 46.59 -13.13
N ASN A 150 5.94 45.41 -12.98
CA ASN A 150 6.18 44.56 -11.83
C ASN A 150 7.61 43.97 -11.93
N PRO A 151 8.50 44.19 -10.96
CA PRO A 151 9.85 43.64 -10.99
C PRO A 151 9.91 42.13 -10.67
N HIS A 152 8.83 41.53 -10.17
CA HIS A 152 8.78 40.13 -9.72
C HIS A 152 7.92 39.26 -10.65
N ILE A 153 8.34 39.10 -11.91
CA ILE A 153 7.67 38.23 -12.88
C ILE A 153 8.33 36.85 -12.83
N SER A 154 7.69 35.88 -12.17
CA SER A 154 8.16 34.49 -12.17
C SER A 154 7.06 33.47 -11.88
N PHE A 155 7.32 32.21 -12.27
CA PHE A 155 6.53 31.04 -11.89
C PHE A 155 7.23 30.18 -10.81
N GLU A 156 8.14 30.76 -10.02
CA GLU A 156 8.91 30.01 -9.01
C GLU A 156 8.01 29.32 -7.99
N ALA A 157 6.93 29.99 -7.58
CA ALA A 157 5.93 29.40 -6.71
C ALA A 157 5.32 28.12 -7.32
N VAL A 158 5.05 28.08 -8.63
CA VAL A 158 4.53 26.88 -9.30
C VAL A 158 5.54 25.75 -9.24
N MET A 159 6.82 26.04 -9.52
CA MET A 159 7.90 25.04 -9.42
C MET A 159 8.02 24.47 -8.00
N LYS A 160 7.89 25.31 -6.98
CA LYS A 160 7.87 24.88 -5.58
C LYS A 160 6.72 23.91 -5.29
N HIS A 161 5.49 24.24 -5.70
CA HIS A 161 4.33 23.36 -5.47
C HIS A 161 4.47 22.01 -6.19
N VAL A 162 4.99 21.98 -7.43
CA VAL A 162 5.26 20.73 -8.15
C VAL A 162 6.32 19.89 -7.44
N SER A 163 7.35 20.53 -6.88
CA SER A 163 8.41 19.84 -6.13
C SER A 163 7.89 19.24 -4.83
N GLU A 164 7.09 19.98 -4.06
CA GLU A 164 6.42 19.46 -2.86
C GLU A 164 5.45 18.32 -3.18
N GLN A 165 4.75 18.39 -4.31
CA GLN A 165 3.88 17.30 -4.76
C GLN A 165 4.68 16.02 -5.04
N LYS A 166 5.84 16.14 -5.70
CA LYS A 166 6.75 15.02 -5.97
C LYS A 166 7.18 14.35 -4.67
N GLU A 167 7.67 15.11 -3.70
CA GLU A 167 8.15 14.58 -2.42
C GLU A 167 7.06 13.78 -1.69
N ARG A 168 5.85 14.35 -1.58
CA ARG A 168 4.70 13.66 -0.96
C ARG A 168 4.35 12.36 -1.66
N LEU A 169 4.41 12.34 -2.99
CA LEU A 169 4.13 11.14 -3.77
C LEU A 169 5.19 10.05 -3.53
N GLU A 170 6.46 10.42 -3.54
CA GLU A 170 7.56 9.49 -3.27
C GLU A 170 7.44 8.86 -1.87
N ASP A 171 7.06 9.64 -0.87
CA ASP A 171 6.90 9.15 0.50
C ASP A 171 5.73 8.17 0.64
N VAL A 172 4.59 8.47 0.01
CA VAL A 172 3.45 7.54 -0.06
C VAL A 172 3.86 6.23 -0.75
N CYS A 173 4.53 6.32 -1.91
CA CYS A 173 4.99 5.15 -2.66
C CYS A 173 5.96 4.28 -1.84
N LYS A 174 6.93 4.88 -1.14
CA LYS A 174 7.86 4.15 -0.28
C LYS A 174 7.11 3.40 0.83
N GLY A 175 6.16 4.07 1.49
CA GLY A 175 5.37 3.46 2.56
C GLY A 175 4.54 2.26 2.10
N GLU A 176 3.87 2.39 0.95
CA GLU A 176 3.06 1.30 0.39
C GLU A 176 3.90 0.13 -0.12
N LEU A 177 5.07 0.39 -0.73
CA LEU A 177 5.97 -0.68 -1.17
C LEU A 177 6.45 -1.57 -0.01
N VAL A 178 6.67 -1.00 1.18
CA VAL A 178 7.01 -1.80 2.38
C VAL A 178 5.87 -2.73 2.75
N LYS A 179 4.61 -2.25 2.75
CA LYS A 179 3.44 -3.07 3.05
C LYS A 179 3.24 -4.17 2.01
N ILE A 180 3.33 -3.84 0.72
CA ILE A 180 3.23 -4.80 -0.37
C ILE A 180 4.30 -5.89 -0.22
N SER A 181 5.55 -5.50 0.06
CA SER A 181 6.65 -6.47 0.28
C SER A 181 6.37 -7.41 1.45
N GLN A 182 5.75 -6.91 2.52
CA GLN A 182 5.35 -7.73 3.65
C GLN A 182 4.24 -8.72 3.28
N THR A 183 3.16 -8.26 2.66
CA THR A 183 2.03 -9.11 2.24
C THR A 183 2.44 -10.18 1.24
N VAL A 184 3.36 -9.88 0.31
CA VAL A 184 3.90 -10.89 -0.63
C VAL A 184 4.63 -12.02 0.10
N LYS A 185 5.33 -11.72 1.20
CA LYS A 185 6.05 -12.72 1.99
C LYS A 185 5.15 -13.61 2.84
N GLU A 186 3.90 -13.22 3.08
CA GLU A 186 2.92 -13.99 3.86
C GLU A 186 2.30 -15.14 3.04
N VAL A 187 2.48 -15.14 1.72
CA VAL A 187 1.95 -16.18 0.84
C VAL A 187 2.83 -17.43 0.91
N ASP A 188 2.31 -18.50 1.51
CA ASP A 188 2.98 -19.80 1.60
C ASP A 188 2.14 -20.92 0.96
N ILE A 189 2.80 -21.79 0.22
CA ILE A 189 2.18 -22.99 -0.39
C ILE A 189 2.01 -24.08 0.68
N VAL A 190 2.95 -24.15 1.64
CA VAL A 190 3.08 -25.30 2.53
C VAL A 190 2.78 -24.87 3.95
N VAL A 191 1.56 -25.12 4.40
CA VAL A 191 1.25 -25.15 5.84
C VAL A 191 1.71 -26.50 6.37
N LEU A 192 3.01 -26.65 6.66
CA LEU A 192 3.46 -27.76 7.49
C LEU A 192 2.76 -27.57 8.83
N ARG A 193 1.85 -28.47 9.21
CA ARG A 193 1.29 -28.46 10.56
C ARG A 193 2.23 -29.23 11.47
N THR A 194 3.27 -28.57 11.93
CA THR A 194 4.12 -29.12 13.00
C THR A 194 3.38 -29.03 14.34
N ARG A 195 3.86 -29.77 15.34
CA ARG A 195 3.32 -29.67 16.69
C ARG A 195 3.51 -28.25 17.23
N GLU A 196 4.61 -27.60 16.87
CA GLU A 196 4.91 -26.21 17.20
C GLU A 196 3.86 -25.24 16.64
N ASP A 197 3.37 -25.46 15.42
CA ASP A 197 2.32 -24.61 14.81
C ASP A 197 0.95 -24.72 15.49
N PHE A 198 0.69 -25.83 16.18
CA PHE A 198 -0.51 -25.97 17.03
C PHE A 198 -0.30 -25.39 18.43
N LEU A 199 0.93 -25.43 18.95
CA LEU A 199 1.27 -24.90 20.26
C LEU A 199 1.15 -23.38 20.34
N GLN A 200 1.21 -22.65 19.21
CA GLN A 200 0.92 -21.21 19.18
C GLN A 200 -0.52 -20.88 19.61
N TYR A 201 -1.45 -21.83 19.48
CA TYR A 201 -2.84 -21.70 19.93
C TYR A 201 -3.08 -22.36 21.29
N SER A 202 -2.01 -22.81 21.98
CA SER A 202 -2.15 -23.42 23.30
C SER A 202 -2.52 -22.36 24.34
N CYS A 203 -3.54 -22.67 25.14
CA CYS A 203 -3.88 -21.90 26.32
C CYS A 203 -3.91 -22.83 27.52
N GLN A 204 -3.56 -22.30 28.69
CA GLN A 204 -3.64 -23.06 29.93
C GLN A 204 -5.11 -23.15 30.34
N LEU A 205 -5.73 -24.29 30.04
CA LEU A 205 -7.10 -24.57 30.47
C LEU A 205 -7.12 -24.67 32.00
N THR A 206 -8.10 -24.02 32.62
CA THR A 206 -8.41 -24.19 34.04
C THR A 206 -9.83 -24.72 34.16
N LEU A 207 -10.02 -25.70 35.05
CA LEU A 207 -11.33 -26.30 35.27
C LEU A 207 -12.02 -25.56 36.41
N ASP A 208 -13.23 -25.05 36.16
CA ASP A 208 -14.02 -24.37 37.18
C ASP A 208 -14.59 -25.38 38.18
N PRO A 209 -14.19 -25.32 39.47
CA PRO A 209 -14.66 -26.24 40.51
C PRO A 209 -16.18 -26.27 40.66
N ASN A 210 -16.88 -25.20 40.29
CA ASN A 210 -18.34 -25.09 40.43
C ASN A 210 -19.10 -25.86 39.35
N THR A 211 -18.42 -26.25 38.28
CA THR A 211 -19.00 -27.01 37.14
C THR A 211 -18.66 -28.50 37.19
N VAL A 212 -17.88 -28.94 38.18
CA VAL A 212 -17.44 -30.33 38.31
C VAL A 212 -18.59 -31.23 38.78
N HIS A 213 -18.87 -32.27 38.01
CA HIS A 213 -19.89 -33.27 38.33
C HIS A 213 -19.56 -33.99 39.66
N ARG A 214 -20.57 -34.28 40.50
CA ARG A 214 -20.40 -34.82 41.87
C ARG A 214 -19.56 -36.10 42.01
N ARG A 215 -19.44 -36.88 40.95
CA ARG A 215 -18.64 -38.12 40.86
C ARG A 215 -17.17 -37.90 40.47
N LEU A 216 -16.81 -36.66 40.16
CA LEU A 216 -15.47 -36.25 39.78
C LEU A 216 -14.91 -35.32 40.85
N ARG A 217 -13.61 -35.41 41.08
CA ARG A 217 -12.86 -34.55 41.99
C ARG A 217 -11.76 -33.85 41.20
N LEU A 218 -11.67 -32.54 41.33
CA LEU A 218 -10.53 -31.79 40.81
C LEU A 218 -9.28 -32.07 41.65
N VAL A 219 -8.17 -32.42 41.01
CA VAL A 219 -6.84 -32.58 41.62
C VAL A 219 -5.90 -31.57 40.97
N GLY A 220 -5.51 -30.54 41.71
CA GLY A 220 -4.82 -29.37 41.13
C GLY A 220 -5.74 -28.56 40.20
N LEU A 221 -5.16 -27.67 39.38
CA LEU A 221 -5.93 -26.74 38.52
C LEU A 221 -6.47 -27.38 37.23
N VAL A 222 -6.03 -28.60 36.88
CA VAL A 222 -6.27 -29.21 35.56
C VAL A 222 -6.58 -30.72 35.54
N PHE A 223 -6.51 -31.45 36.65
CA PHE A 223 -6.79 -32.90 36.65
C PHE A 223 -8.15 -33.23 37.27
N LEU A 224 -8.81 -34.25 36.73
CA LEU A 224 -10.06 -34.82 37.25
C LEU A 224 -9.82 -36.29 37.61
N GLU A 225 -10.16 -36.67 38.84
CA GLU A 225 -10.17 -38.05 39.30
C GLU A 225 -11.59 -38.52 39.62
N PHE A 226 -11.88 -39.78 39.32
CA PHE A 226 -13.16 -40.41 39.68
C PHE A 226 -13.20 -40.75 41.16
N ARG A 227 -14.29 -40.38 41.83
CA ARG A 227 -14.51 -40.71 43.25
C ARG A 227 -15.09 -42.12 43.35
N ALA A 228 -14.35 -43.07 43.91
CA ALA A 228 -14.88 -44.39 44.26
C ALA A 228 -15.70 -44.28 45.56
N GLU A 229 -16.99 -44.59 45.51
CA GLU A 229 -17.86 -44.66 46.69
C GLU A 229 -17.52 -45.92 47.51
N ARG A 230 -17.26 -45.75 48.82
CA ARG A 230 -17.20 -46.87 49.77
C ARG A 230 -18.58 -46.99 50.42
N ASP A 231 -19.26 -48.09 50.14
CA ASP A 231 -20.51 -48.47 50.79
C ASP A 231 -20.34 -48.61 52.31
N GLN A 232 -21.31 -48.09 53.05
CA GLN A 232 -21.37 -48.03 54.49
C GLN A 232 -22.14 -49.26 55.01
N LEU A 233 -21.45 -50.19 55.68
CA LEU A 233 -22.07 -51.23 56.51
C LEU A 233 -21.49 -51.12 57.92
N ALA A 234 -22.30 -50.62 58.87
CA ALA A 234 -22.03 -50.74 60.29
C ALA A 234 -23.37 -50.98 61.01
N GLY A 235 -23.49 -52.17 61.61
CA GLY A 235 -24.68 -52.66 62.29
C GLY A 235 -24.99 -51.93 63.59
N GLN A 236 -26.28 -51.92 63.93
CA GLN A 236 -26.77 -51.60 65.26
C GLN A 236 -26.91 -52.92 66.03
N ASP A 237 -26.16 -53.04 67.12
CA ASP A 237 -26.37 -54.03 68.17
C ASP A 237 -26.72 -53.23 69.45
N GLN A 238 -27.93 -53.40 69.97
CA GLN A 238 -28.37 -52.86 71.26
C GLN A 238 -28.93 -54.01 72.11
N THR A 239 -28.29 -54.28 73.24
CA THR A 239 -28.82 -55.12 74.34
C THR A 239 -28.72 -54.36 75.68
N GLY A 240 -29.89 -54.07 76.27
CA GLY A 240 -30.31 -53.87 77.70
C GLY A 240 -29.40 -53.22 78.78
N PRO A 241 -29.83 -53.13 80.06
CA PRO A 241 -31.10 -53.59 80.67
C PRO A 241 -31.79 -52.63 81.69
N LYS A 242 -33.13 -52.70 81.79
CA LYS A 242 -33.96 -53.01 82.98
C LYS A 242 -35.42 -52.60 82.75
#